data_AF-A0A415JX88-F1
#
_entry.id   AF-A0A415JX88-F1
#
_cell.length_a   1.000
_cell.length_b   1.000
_cell.length_c   1.000
_cell.angle_alpha   90.00
_cell.angle_beta   90.00
_cell.angle_gamma   90.00
#
_symmetry.space_group_name_H-M   'P 1'
#
loop_
_entity.id
_entity.type
_entity.pdbx_description
1 polymer ?
#
loop_
_entity_poly.entity_id
_entity_poly.type
_entity_poly.pdbx_seq_one_letter_code
_entity_poly.pdbx_strand_id
1 'polypeptide(L)'
;MNKININLKFTIAHLFVILSFFSVWAVVSGDSTLLLSNDTVLFIKSLIVYITLIFIVVIFILSNGAFLKFSINNVILAISPFVYYGITHIFNFSGKESILIINAITIALFCVIKDEIKSLVYIEVKKLLVISAWISILFYVIDLFNIPCWGSSVNYYIDNLGTYRDYYVTSFVHIGSFIRACGFFNEPGFYGTIIALFLVIDGINLKKLDNVIILIAGVLTFSAAFYILLIGYAILKLVISKPVLGVFALFIFIFVIYFLNNLYYSYSDNSIFWRVIGIITGKQNNRSYDTINDMVYRTLHSEYWLFGHGYGYVESIISDLSIKKYIVDFGIGGCALMFSPIFYPIIKESKKLLDARISFIIFVLSIYQRPNIFVLLYFVIITGIYNKNKICIDYKGIYKKERN
;
A
#
# COMPACT_ATOMS: atom_id res chain seq x y z
N MET A 1 -21.93 -30.99 -8.64
CA MET A 1 -22.12 -29.52 -8.47
C MET A 1 -21.17 -28.88 -7.46
N ASN A 2 -20.95 -29.42 -6.25
CA ASN A 2 -20.08 -28.77 -5.24
C ASN A 2 -18.60 -28.60 -5.64
N LYS A 3 -17.98 -29.60 -6.30
CA LYS A 3 -16.56 -29.53 -6.70
C LYS A 3 -16.27 -28.48 -7.79
N ILE A 4 -17.19 -28.32 -8.75
CA ILE A 4 -17.10 -27.31 -9.81
C ILE A 4 -17.18 -25.90 -9.22
N ASN A 5 -18.10 -25.68 -8.28
CA ASN A 5 -18.23 -24.39 -7.59
C ASN A 5 -17.00 -24.05 -6.74
N ILE A 6 -16.35 -25.05 -6.12
CA ILE A 6 -15.10 -24.83 -5.38
C ILE A 6 -13.98 -24.41 -6.33
N ASN A 7 -13.81 -25.12 -7.45
CA ASN A 7 -12.77 -24.78 -8.43
C ASN A 7 -12.96 -23.37 -8.99
N LEU A 8 -14.20 -22.96 -9.31
CA LEU A 8 -14.49 -21.61 -9.80
C LEU A 8 -14.19 -20.52 -8.77
N LYS A 9 -14.46 -20.75 -7.48
CA LYS A 9 -14.06 -19.80 -6.42
C LYS A 9 -12.55 -19.58 -6.40
N PHE A 10 -11.77 -20.66 -6.50
CA PHE A 10 -10.32 -20.56 -6.59
C PHE A 10 -9.89 -19.85 -7.88
N THR A 11 -10.47 -20.19 -9.03
CA THR A 11 -10.17 -19.50 -10.30
C THR A 11 -10.38 -17.99 -10.19
N ILE A 12 -11.55 -17.56 -9.70
CA ILE A 12 -11.85 -16.13 -9.50
C ILE A 12 -10.81 -15.49 -8.56
N ALA A 13 -10.45 -16.16 -7.46
CA ALA A 13 -9.45 -15.64 -6.55
C ALA A 13 -8.08 -15.46 -7.23
N HIS A 14 -7.62 -16.45 -8.01
CA HIS A 14 -6.35 -16.34 -8.75
C HIS A 14 -6.37 -15.20 -9.78
N LEU A 15 -7.49 -14.98 -10.48
CA LEU A 15 -7.62 -13.87 -11.43
C LEU A 15 -7.47 -12.51 -10.70
N PHE A 16 -8.06 -12.34 -9.51
CA PHE A 16 -7.85 -11.12 -8.72
C PHE A 16 -6.45 -10.99 -8.13
N VAL A 17 -5.76 -12.10 -7.82
CA VAL A 17 -4.35 -12.08 -7.40
C VAL A 17 -3.47 -11.57 -8.55
N ILE A 18 -3.70 -12.05 -9.77
CA ILE A 18 -3.01 -11.58 -10.99
C ILE A 18 -3.21 -10.06 -11.16
N LEU A 19 -4.47 -9.60 -11.09
CA LEU A 19 -4.76 -8.16 -11.18
C LEU A 19 -4.11 -7.35 -10.04
N SER A 20 -4.07 -7.89 -8.82
CA SER A 20 -3.44 -7.23 -7.67
C SER A 20 -1.95 -7.08 -7.88
N PHE A 21 -1.28 -8.11 -8.38
CA PHE A 21 0.15 -8.08 -8.71
C PHE A 21 0.44 -7.01 -9.77
N PHE A 22 -0.26 -7.03 -10.90
CA PHE A 22 -0.05 -6.07 -11.99
C PHE A 22 -0.43 -4.62 -11.62
N SER A 23 -1.23 -4.42 -10.57
CA SER A 23 -1.54 -3.08 -10.05
C SER A 23 -0.38 -2.42 -9.31
N VAL A 24 0.64 -3.18 -8.89
CA VAL A 24 1.78 -2.66 -8.11
C VAL A 24 3.15 -3.03 -8.67
N TRP A 25 3.19 -3.83 -9.74
CA TRP A 25 4.44 -4.32 -10.30
C TRP A 25 5.29 -3.18 -10.88
N ALA A 26 6.49 -3.03 -10.34
CA ALA A 26 7.42 -1.94 -10.58
C ALA A 26 7.78 -1.73 -12.06
N VAL A 27 7.99 -2.82 -12.78
CA VAL A 27 8.47 -2.83 -14.18
C VAL A 27 7.47 -2.13 -15.12
N VAL A 28 6.22 -2.03 -14.70
CA VAL A 28 5.10 -1.51 -15.52
C VAL A 28 4.41 -0.32 -14.87
N SER A 29 5.05 0.30 -13.89
CA SER A 29 4.59 1.54 -13.25
C SER A 29 5.16 2.74 -14.01
N GLY A 30 4.30 3.71 -14.35
CA GLY A 30 4.64 4.79 -15.28
C GLY A 30 5.66 5.80 -14.75
N ASP A 31 5.91 5.81 -13.44
CA ASP A 31 6.91 6.62 -12.76
C ASP A 31 8.24 5.88 -12.57
N SER A 32 8.31 4.57 -12.86
CA SER A 32 9.50 3.76 -12.65
C SER A 32 10.41 3.75 -13.86
N THR A 33 11.70 3.95 -13.62
CA THR A 33 12.78 3.76 -14.59
C THR A 33 13.20 2.30 -14.76
N LEU A 34 12.65 1.38 -13.95
CA LEU A 34 12.72 -0.07 -14.18
C LEU A 34 11.88 -0.49 -15.40
N LEU A 35 11.06 0.43 -15.89
CA LEU A 35 10.43 0.31 -17.19
C LEU A 35 11.57 0.30 -18.21
N LEU A 36 12.03 -0.90 -18.56
CA LEU A 36 12.62 -1.14 -19.87
C LEU A 36 11.64 -0.47 -20.83
N SER A 37 12.08 0.56 -21.54
CA SER A 37 11.34 1.32 -22.54
C SER A 37 10.97 0.43 -23.73
N ASN A 38 10.26 -0.65 -23.44
CA ASN A 38 9.92 -1.72 -24.32
C ASN A 38 8.40 -1.80 -24.27
N ASP A 39 7.78 -1.07 -25.20
CA ASP A 39 6.34 -1.02 -25.42
C ASP A 39 5.72 -2.43 -25.44
N THR A 40 6.49 -3.46 -25.82
CA THR A 40 6.11 -4.86 -25.74
C THR A 40 5.72 -5.32 -24.34
N VAL A 41 6.46 -4.96 -23.28
CA VAL A 41 6.17 -5.39 -21.91
C VAL A 41 4.90 -4.72 -21.40
N LEU A 42 4.73 -3.43 -21.69
CA LEU A 42 3.50 -2.69 -21.38
C LEU A 42 2.29 -3.24 -22.14
N PHE A 43 2.47 -3.60 -23.41
CA PHE A 43 1.45 -4.24 -24.22
C PHE A 43 1.06 -5.61 -23.65
N ILE A 44 2.02 -6.48 -23.35
CA ILE A 44 1.78 -7.81 -22.75
C ILE A 44 1.06 -7.68 -21.41
N LYS A 45 1.51 -6.77 -20.54
CA LYS A 45 0.84 -6.49 -19.25
C LYS A 45 -0.60 -6.07 -19.47
N SER A 46 -0.84 -5.11 -20.36
CA SER A 46 -2.18 -4.64 -20.68
C SER A 46 -3.05 -5.77 -21.20
N LEU A 47 -2.53 -6.59 -22.13
CA LEU A 47 -3.22 -7.76 -22.67
C LEU A 47 -3.61 -8.74 -21.57
N ILE A 48 -2.70 -9.08 -20.66
CA ILE A 48 -2.98 -9.97 -19.52
C ILE A 48 -4.07 -9.38 -18.62
N VAL A 49 -4.00 -8.08 -18.30
CA VAL A 49 -5.02 -7.41 -17.47
C VAL A 49 -6.39 -7.45 -18.15
N TYR A 50 -6.49 -7.10 -19.44
CA TYR A 50 -7.76 -7.12 -20.17
C TYR A 50 -8.33 -8.53 -20.29
N ILE A 51 -7.51 -9.51 -20.67
CA ILE A 51 -7.94 -10.92 -20.76
C ILE A 51 -8.45 -11.39 -19.38
N THR A 52 -7.71 -11.10 -18.31
CA THR A 52 -8.10 -11.47 -16.94
C THR A 52 -9.45 -10.87 -16.55
N LEU A 53 -9.68 -9.60 -16.87
CA LEU A 53 -10.96 -8.93 -16.62
C LEU A 53 -12.10 -9.53 -17.44
N ILE A 54 -11.89 -9.81 -18.72
CA ILE A 54 -12.88 -10.48 -19.57
C ILE A 54 -13.25 -11.85 -18.97
N PHE A 55 -12.27 -12.64 -18.55
CA PHE A 55 -12.52 -13.93 -17.89
C PHE A 55 -13.35 -13.79 -16.61
N ILE A 56 -13.07 -12.79 -15.77
CA ILE A 56 -13.87 -12.53 -14.56
C ILE A 56 -15.32 -12.22 -14.94
N VAL A 57 -15.54 -11.33 -15.91
CA VAL A 57 -16.88 -10.94 -16.37
C VAL A 57 -17.63 -12.14 -16.96
N VAL A 58 -16.97 -12.93 -17.81
CA VAL A 58 -17.54 -14.15 -18.39
C VAL A 58 -17.93 -15.15 -17.30
N ILE A 59 -17.07 -15.37 -16.30
CA ILE A 59 -17.41 -16.25 -15.17
C ILE A 59 -18.62 -15.72 -14.40
N PHE A 60 -18.73 -14.41 -14.18
CA PHE A 60 -19.89 -13.83 -13.49
C PHE A 60 -21.19 -13.97 -14.29
N ILE A 61 -21.13 -13.80 -15.62
CA ILE A 61 -22.29 -14.00 -16.51
C ILE A 61 -22.70 -15.48 -16.51
N LEU A 62 -21.76 -16.39 -16.78
CA LEU A 62 -22.04 -17.84 -16.86
C LEU A 62 -22.49 -18.44 -15.52
N SER A 63 -22.08 -17.86 -14.40
CA SER A 63 -22.54 -18.26 -13.07
C SER A 63 -23.83 -17.57 -12.62
N ASN A 64 -24.48 -16.78 -13.48
CA ASN A 64 -25.64 -15.95 -13.14
C ASN A 64 -25.43 -15.14 -11.85
N GLY A 65 -24.23 -14.57 -11.68
CA GLY A 65 -23.87 -13.78 -10.50
C GLY A 65 -23.77 -14.57 -9.20
N ALA A 66 -23.70 -15.92 -9.23
CA ALA A 66 -23.67 -16.74 -8.02
C ALA A 66 -22.50 -16.44 -7.06
N PHE A 67 -21.46 -15.75 -7.52
CA PHE A 67 -20.30 -15.35 -6.72
C PHE A 67 -20.34 -13.90 -6.23
N LEU A 68 -21.38 -13.15 -6.58
CA LEU A 68 -21.58 -11.75 -6.22
C LEU A 68 -22.39 -11.61 -4.92
N LYS A 69 -22.19 -10.48 -4.24
CA LYS A 69 -22.83 -10.08 -2.98
C LYS A 69 -22.97 -8.55 -2.95
N PHE A 70 -24.16 -8.05 -3.28
CA PHE A 70 -24.49 -6.62 -3.30
C PHE A 70 -25.04 -6.15 -1.95
N SER A 71 -24.18 -6.08 -0.93
CA SER A 71 -24.53 -5.38 0.32
C SER A 71 -24.26 -3.89 0.20
N ILE A 72 -24.96 -3.04 0.97
CA ILE A 72 -24.73 -1.58 0.98
C ILE A 72 -23.25 -1.23 1.19
N ASN A 73 -22.58 -1.94 2.09
CA ASN A 73 -21.15 -1.74 2.37
C ASN A 73 -20.28 -2.08 1.15
N ASN A 74 -20.57 -3.18 0.46
CA ASN A 74 -19.84 -3.58 -0.75
C ASN A 74 -20.07 -2.61 -1.91
N VAL A 75 -21.30 -2.10 -2.06
CA VAL A 75 -21.64 -1.15 -3.11
C VAL A 75 -20.94 0.20 -2.87
N ILE A 76 -20.93 0.70 -1.63
CA ILE A 76 -20.19 1.93 -1.28
C ILE A 76 -18.69 1.77 -1.61
N LEU A 77 -18.07 0.64 -1.24
CA LEU A 77 -16.67 0.37 -1.60
C LEU A 77 -16.46 0.25 -3.12
N ALA A 78 -17.42 -0.31 -3.84
CA ALA A 78 -17.33 -0.46 -5.29
C ALA A 78 -17.44 0.88 -6.03
N ILE A 79 -18.19 1.83 -5.48
CA ILE A 79 -18.39 3.17 -6.06
C ILE A 79 -17.20 4.10 -5.71
N SER A 80 -16.52 3.90 -4.58
CA SER A 80 -15.44 4.80 -4.13
C SER A 80 -14.31 5.06 -5.13
N PRO A 81 -13.79 4.11 -5.94
CA PRO A 81 -12.79 4.44 -6.94
C PRO A 81 -13.35 5.34 -8.05
N PHE A 82 -14.62 5.19 -8.43
CA PHE A 82 -15.25 6.08 -9.41
C PHE A 82 -15.44 7.49 -8.87
N VAL A 83 -15.72 7.64 -7.57
CA VAL A 83 -15.76 8.95 -6.91
C VAL A 83 -14.38 9.60 -6.96
N TYR A 84 -13.32 8.86 -6.63
CA TYR A 84 -11.95 9.36 -6.72
C TYR A 84 -11.58 9.84 -8.12
N TYR A 85 -11.74 8.97 -9.13
CA TYR A 85 -11.41 9.32 -10.51
C TYR A 85 -12.34 10.40 -11.10
N GLY A 86 -13.60 10.45 -10.66
CA GLY A 86 -14.53 11.51 -11.00
C GLY A 86 -14.07 12.86 -10.47
N ILE A 87 -13.67 12.93 -9.20
CA ILE A 87 -13.15 14.17 -8.60
C ILE A 87 -11.84 14.60 -9.27
N THR A 88 -10.90 13.68 -9.50
CA THR A 88 -9.62 14.02 -10.15
C THR A 88 -9.80 14.49 -11.60
N HIS A 89 -10.83 14.00 -12.29
CA HIS A 89 -11.16 14.41 -13.65
C HIS A 89 -11.92 15.75 -13.70
N ILE A 90 -12.92 15.93 -12.83
CA ILE A 90 -13.72 17.17 -12.76
C ILE A 90 -12.85 18.35 -12.31
N PHE A 91 -12.05 18.15 -11.26
CA PHE A 91 -11.17 19.18 -10.72
C PHE A 91 -9.76 18.95 -11.22
N ASN A 92 -9.51 19.16 -12.51
CA ASN A 92 -8.20 18.93 -13.12
C ASN A 92 -7.48 20.26 -13.42
N PHE A 93 -6.33 20.49 -12.75
CA PHE A 93 -5.49 21.67 -12.99
C PHE A 93 -4.47 21.41 -14.10
N SER A 94 -3.80 20.26 -14.04
CA SER A 94 -2.67 19.94 -14.93
C SER A 94 -3.05 19.64 -16.38
N GLY A 95 -4.34 19.40 -16.65
CA GLY A 95 -4.82 18.91 -17.94
C GLY A 95 -4.39 17.46 -18.23
N LYS A 96 -3.64 16.80 -17.33
CA LYS A 96 -3.27 15.39 -17.47
C LYS A 96 -4.50 14.52 -17.23
N GLU A 97 -4.84 13.64 -18.16
CA GLU A 97 -5.91 12.67 -17.92
C GLU A 97 -5.50 11.70 -16.81
N SER A 98 -6.29 11.65 -15.74
CA SER A 98 -6.11 10.72 -14.63
C SER A 98 -6.87 9.40 -14.81
N ILE A 99 -7.36 9.11 -16.03
CA ILE A 99 -8.38 8.07 -16.25
C ILE A 99 -7.74 6.68 -16.24
N LEU A 100 -7.59 6.10 -15.05
CA LEU A 100 -7.34 4.68 -14.85
C LEU A 100 -8.67 3.95 -14.60
N ILE A 101 -9.64 4.11 -15.49
CA ILE A 101 -10.99 3.53 -15.34
C ILE A 101 -10.97 2.01 -15.16
N ILE A 102 -9.95 1.35 -15.72
CA ILE A 102 -9.70 -0.08 -15.56
C ILE A 102 -9.44 -0.46 -14.10
N ASN A 103 -8.68 0.36 -13.36
CA ASN A 103 -8.47 0.15 -11.93
C ASN A 103 -9.78 0.30 -11.16
N ALA A 104 -10.60 1.29 -11.52
CA ALA A 104 -11.90 1.51 -10.91
C ALA A 104 -12.84 0.31 -11.10
N ILE A 105 -12.95 -0.18 -12.34
CA ILE A 105 -13.75 -1.37 -12.69
C ILE A 105 -13.23 -2.60 -11.92
N THR A 106 -11.91 -2.80 -11.90
CA THR A 106 -11.28 -3.93 -11.22
C THR A 106 -11.59 -3.93 -9.72
N ILE A 107 -11.42 -2.79 -9.06
CA ILE A 107 -11.74 -2.60 -7.64
C ILE A 107 -13.23 -2.81 -7.39
N ALA A 108 -14.10 -2.27 -8.25
CA ALA A 108 -15.54 -2.40 -8.11
C ALA A 108 -15.99 -3.86 -8.18
N LEU A 109 -15.50 -4.61 -9.17
CA LEU A 109 -15.75 -6.05 -9.30
C LEU A 109 -15.26 -6.82 -8.08
N PHE A 110 -14.08 -6.49 -7.56
CA PHE A 110 -13.56 -7.10 -6.33
C PHE A 110 -14.41 -6.77 -5.09
N CYS A 111 -14.94 -5.55 -5.00
CA CYS A 111 -15.74 -5.14 -3.84
C CYS A 111 -17.08 -5.87 -3.77
N VAL A 112 -17.64 -6.32 -4.89
CA VAL A 112 -18.94 -7.00 -4.94
C VAL A 112 -18.86 -8.53 -4.90
N ILE A 113 -17.68 -9.16 -4.89
CA ILE A 113 -17.60 -10.62 -4.68
C ILE A 113 -17.88 -11.04 -3.23
N LYS A 114 -18.25 -12.32 -3.05
CA LYS A 114 -18.48 -12.91 -1.73
C LYS A 114 -17.24 -12.85 -0.83
N ASP A 115 -17.47 -12.66 0.47
CA ASP A 115 -16.42 -12.50 1.50
C ASP A 115 -15.46 -13.70 1.57
N GLU A 116 -15.96 -14.91 1.32
CA GLU A 116 -15.14 -16.12 1.19
C GLU A 116 -14.09 -15.96 0.08
N ILE A 117 -14.48 -15.50 -1.12
CA ILE A 117 -13.55 -15.34 -2.24
C ILE A 117 -12.56 -14.21 -1.95
N LYS A 118 -13.02 -13.08 -1.39
CA LYS A 118 -12.14 -11.96 -0.98
C LYS A 118 -11.05 -12.42 -0.02
N SER A 119 -11.37 -13.37 0.84
CA SER A 119 -10.44 -13.89 1.85
C SER A 119 -9.45 -14.89 1.27
N LEU A 120 -9.88 -15.70 0.29
CA LEU A 120 -8.95 -16.48 -0.54
C LEU A 120 -7.97 -15.54 -1.27
N VAL A 121 -8.45 -14.46 -1.89
CA VAL A 121 -7.58 -13.47 -2.54
C VAL A 121 -6.57 -12.88 -1.56
N TYR A 122 -7.00 -12.48 -0.36
CA TYR A 122 -6.08 -11.97 0.68
C TYR A 122 -4.98 -12.98 1.03
N ILE A 123 -5.33 -14.25 1.24
CA ILE A 123 -4.36 -15.31 1.58
C ILE A 123 -3.37 -15.54 0.44
N GLU A 124 -3.85 -15.63 -0.81
CA GLU A 124 -2.98 -15.86 -1.97
C GLU A 124 -2.09 -14.64 -2.29
N VAL A 125 -2.61 -13.41 -2.15
CA VAL A 125 -1.79 -12.19 -2.26
C VAL A 125 -0.71 -12.18 -1.17
N LYS A 126 -1.03 -12.59 0.06
CA LYS A 126 -0.03 -12.71 1.12
C LYS A 126 1.08 -13.70 0.74
N LYS A 127 0.74 -14.88 0.18
CA LYS A 127 1.75 -15.85 -0.29
C LYS A 127 2.65 -15.23 -1.36
N LEU A 128 2.09 -14.47 -2.30
CA LEU A 128 2.87 -13.75 -3.30
C LEU A 128 3.83 -12.74 -2.66
N LEU A 129 3.42 -12.04 -1.60
CA LEU A 129 4.31 -11.15 -0.83
C LEU A 129 5.39 -11.92 -0.07
N VAL A 130 5.10 -13.11 0.48
CA VAL A 130 6.11 -13.98 1.10
C VAL A 130 7.16 -14.42 0.08
N ILE A 131 6.74 -14.78 -1.14
CA ILE A 131 7.65 -15.12 -2.23
C ILE A 131 8.53 -13.92 -2.59
N SER A 132 7.92 -12.74 -2.75
CA SER A 132 8.65 -11.48 -3.00
C SER A 132 9.69 -11.20 -1.91
N ALA A 133 9.32 -11.39 -0.65
CA ALA A 133 10.18 -11.18 0.51
C ALA A 133 11.35 -12.16 0.54
N TRP A 134 11.10 -13.45 0.28
CA TRP A 134 12.15 -14.46 0.17
C TRP A 134 13.16 -14.12 -0.93
N ILE A 135 12.68 -13.79 -2.13
CA ILE A 135 13.54 -13.40 -3.26
C ILE A 135 14.33 -12.15 -2.89
N SER A 136 13.70 -11.14 -2.29
CA SER A 136 14.37 -9.91 -1.86
C SER A 136 15.48 -10.18 -0.85
N ILE A 137 15.25 -11.05 0.15
CA ILE A 137 16.26 -11.42 1.15
C ILE A 137 17.43 -12.16 0.49
N LEU A 138 17.14 -13.13 -0.39
CA LEU A 138 18.17 -13.89 -1.09
C LEU A 138 19.08 -12.97 -1.92
N PHE A 139 18.49 -12.08 -2.72
CA PHE A 139 19.25 -11.17 -3.56
C PHE A 139 19.92 -10.04 -2.77
N TYR A 140 19.37 -9.64 -1.62
CA TYR A 140 20.06 -8.73 -0.71
C TYR A 140 21.37 -9.33 -0.22
N VAL A 141 21.40 -10.63 0.10
CA VAL A 141 22.63 -11.33 0.51
C VAL A 141 23.62 -11.43 -0.65
N ILE A 142 23.15 -11.75 -1.87
CA ILE A 142 23.99 -11.76 -3.08
C ILE A 142 24.65 -10.40 -3.30
N ASP A 143 23.87 -9.34 -3.19
CA ASP A 143 24.30 -7.95 -3.37
C ASP A 143 25.29 -7.52 -2.27
N LEU A 144 25.00 -7.86 -1.00
CA LEU A 144 25.86 -7.56 0.15
C LEU A 144 27.26 -8.15 0.02
N PHE A 145 27.38 -9.37 -0.53
CA PHE A 145 28.65 -10.05 -0.75
C PHE A 145 29.27 -9.77 -2.12
N ASN A 146 28.67 -8.89 -2.93
CA ASN A 146 29.07 -8.61 -4.31
C ASN A 146 29.23 -9.88 -5.16
N ILE A 147 28.39 -10.89 -4.92
CA ILE A 147 28.40 -12.13 -5.71
C ILE A 147 27.94 -11.78 -7.12
N PRO A 148 28.73 -12.11 -8.17
CA PRO A 148 28.32 -11.86 -9.55
C PRO A 148 26.98 -12.54 -9.85
N CYS A 149 26.02 -11.77 -10.33
CA CYS A 149 24.69 -12.24 -10.70
C CYS A 149 24.18 -11.40 -11.87
N TRP A 150 23.24 -11.95 -12.64
CA TRP A 150 22.55 -11.20 -13.69
C TRP A 150 21.88 -9.95 -13.12
N GLY A 151 21.63 -8.96 -13.96
CA GLY A 151 20.90 -7.77 -13.56
C GLY A 151 21.42 -6.52 -14.25
N SER A 152 20.60 -5.49 -14.26
CA SER A 152 20.94 -4.19 -14.82
C SER A 152 20.96 -3.14 -13.71
N SER A 153 21.66 -2.05 -13.97
CA SER A 153 21.59 -0.85 -13.15
C SER A 153 21.00 0.27 -13.97
N VAL A 154 19.93 0.89 -13.46
CA VAL A 154 19.26 2.03 -14.08
C VAL A 154 19.11 3.15 -13.05
N ASN A 155 18.95 4.40 -13.48
CA ASN A 155 18.82 5.52 -12.55
C ASN A 155 17.57 5.37 -11.68
N TYR A 156 17.63 5.70 -10.40
CA TYR A 156 16.47 5.72 -9.51
C TYR A 156 15.65 6.98 -9.76
N TYR A 157 14.51 6.83 -10.43
CA TYR A 157 13.71 7.94 -10.96
C TYR A 157 14.50 8.84 -11.92
N ILE A 158 13.83 9.82 -12.52
CA ILE A 158 14.44 10.73 -13.51
C ILE A 158 15.46 11.67 -12.85
N ASP A 159 15.33 11.95 -11.55
CA ASP A 159 16.10 12.97 -10.83
C ASP A 159 17.42 12.48 -10.18
N ASN A 160 17.93 11.31 -10.58
CA ASN A 160 19.27 10.82 -10.22
C ASN A 160 19.54 10.71 -8.70
N LEU A 161 18.51 10.37 -7.92
CA LEU A 161 18.57 10.25 -6.44
C LEU A 161 19.30 8.98 -5.94
N GLY A 162 19.66 8.08 -6.86
CA GLY A 162 20.30 6.79 -6.62
C GLY A 162 20.29 5.93 -7.88
N THR A 163 20.59 4.64 -7.74
CA THR A 163 20.47 3.65 -8.82
C THR A 163 19.55 2.51 -8.41
N TYR A 164 18.64 2.11 -9.29
CA TYR A 164 18.00 0.80 -9.20
C TYR A 164 18.99 -0.27 -9.62
N ARG A 165 19.12 -1.31 -8.81
CA ARG A 165 19.67 -2.59 -9.23
C ARG A 165 18.52 -3.55 -9.49
N ASP A 166 18.30 -3.87 -10.77
CA ASP A 166 17.20 -4.71 -11.22
C ASP A 166 17.69 -6.13 -11.50
N TYR A 167 17.12 -7.09 -10.79
CA TYR A 167 17.35 -8.52 -11.01
C TYR A 167 16.21 -9.17 -11.80
N TYR A 168 15.30 -8.38 -12.37
CA TYR A 168 14.07 -8.76 -13.10
C TYR A 168 13.00 -9.46 -12.25
N VAL A 169 13.41 -10.14 -11.18
CA VAL A 169 12.54 -10.80 -10.20
C VAL A 169 12.40 -9.99 -8.90
N THR A 170 13.32 -9.06 -8.65
CA THR A 170 13.29 -8.11 -7.53
C THR A 170 14.17 -6.92 -7.88
N SER A 171 13.88 -5.78 -7.27
CA SER A 171 14.71 -4.58 -7.41
C SER A 171 15.19 -4.06 -6.06
N PHE A 172 16.32 -3.37 -6.10
CA PHE A 172 16.91 -2.66 -4.97
C PHE A 172 17.20 -1.22 -5.36
N VAL A 173 17.14 -0.32 -4.40
CA VAL A 173 17.60 1.06 -4.56
C VAL A 173 18.91 1.22 -3.82
N HIS A 174 19.94 1.60 -4.56
CA HIS A 174 21.24 1.97 -4.04
C HIS A 174 21.33 3.48 -3.93
N ILE A 175 21.62 3.96 -2.72
CA ILE A 175 21.96 5.34 -2.46
C ILE A 175 23.35 5.31 -1.85
N GLY A 176 24.39 5.59 -2.63
CA GLY A 176 25.78 5.31 -2.22
C GLY A 176 25.98 3.82 -1.88
N SER A 177 26.54 3.53 -0.69
CA SER A 177 26.72 2.15 -0.20
C SER A 177 25.45 1.55 0.43
N PHE A 178 24.35 2.29 0.49
CA PHE A 178 23.15 1.87 1.20
C PHE A 178 22.16 1.19 0.26
N ILE A 179 21.82 -0.06 0.56
CA ILE A 179 20.95 -0.93 -0.24
C ILE A 179 19.57 -1.01 0.43
N ARG A 180 18.51 -0.79 -0.34
CA ARG A 180 17.12 -0.86 0.12
C ARG A 180 16.30 -1.79 -0.74
N ALA A 181 15.65 -2.77 -0.13
CA ALA A 181 14.82 -3.74 -0.84
C ALA A 181 13.48 -3.13 -1.31
N CYS A 182 13.11 -3.35 -2.57
CA CYS A 182 11.83 -2.94 -3.14
C CYS A 182 10.90 -4.11 -3.45
N GLY A 183 11.43 -5.34 -3.54
CA GLY A 183 10.64 -6.51 -3.97
C GLY A 183 10.05 -6.29 -5.36
N PHE A 184 8.75 -6.52 -5.50
CA PHE A 184 8.02 -6.27 -6.75
C PHE A 184 7.56 -4.82 -6.95
N PHE A 185 7.81 -3.93 -5.99
CA PHE A 185 7.31 -2.57 -5.98
C PHE A 185 8.33 -1.61 -6.59
N ASN A 186 7.86 -0.47 -7.07
CA ASN A 186 8.73 0.57 -7.59
C ASN A 186 9.64 1.14 -6.50
N GLU A 187 9.24 1.20 -5.25
CA GLU A 187 10.07 1.83 -4.21
C GLU A 187 10.00 1.14 -2.85
N PRO A 188 11.08 1.27 -2.03
CA PRO A 188 11.16 0.57 -0.75
C PRO A 188 10.12 1.09 0.25
N GLY A 189 9.74 2.37 0.13
CA GLY A 189 8.70 2.99 0.94
C GLY A 189 7.34 2.33 0.76
N PHE A 190 6.95 2.09 -0.50
CA PHE A 190 5.68 1.45 -0.84
C PHE A 190 5.68 -0.02 -0.42
N TYR A 191 6.75 -0.76 -0.75
CA TYR A 191 6.87 -2.16 -0.33
C TYR A 191 6.75 -2.31 1.19
N GLY A 192 7.52 -1.51 1.93
CA GLY A 192 7.51 -1.45 3.40
C GLY A 192 6.13 -1.16 3.98
N THR A 193 5.37 -0.25 3.37
CA THR A 193 4.00 0.07 3.82
C THR A 193 3.06 -1.13 3.67
N ILE A 194 3.08 -1.78 2.51
CA ILE A 194 2.21 -2.93 2.22
C ILE A 194 2.50 -4.08 3.19
N ILE A 195 3.76 -4.48 3.35
CA ILE A 195 4.11 -5.61 4.22
C ILE A 195 3.88 -5.31 5.70
N ALA A 196 4.05 -4.05 6.15
CA ALA A 196 3.66 -3.64 7.49
C ALA A 196 2.16 -3.83 7.72
N LEU A 197 1.30 -3.44 6.76
CA LEU A 197 -0.15 -3.60 6.86
C LEU A 197 -0.57 -5.07 6.92
N PHE A 198 0.06 -5.95 6.13
CA PHE A 198 -0.20 -7.40 6.22
C PHE A 198 0.22 -7.98 7.59
N LEU A 199 1.39 -7.60 8.10
CA LEU A 199 1.85 -8.01 9.44
C LEU A 199 0.88 -7.53 10.53
N VAL A 200 0.40 -6.29 10.43
CA VAL A 200 -0.56 -5.69 11.37
C VAL A 200 -1.91 -6.38 11.33
N ILE A 201 -2.39 -6.75 10.14
CA ILE A 201 -3.63 -7.55 10.00
C ILE A 201 -3.46 -8.91 10.67
N ASP A 202 -2.29 -9.54 10.55
CA ASP A 202 -1.96 -10.78 11.26
C ASP A 202 -1.61 -10.61 12.75
N GLY A 203 -1.67 -9.38 13.27
CA GLY A 203 -1.37 -9.05 14.66
C GLY A 203 0.10 -9.25 15.04
N ILE A 204 1.01 -9.16 14.07
CA ILE A 204 2.46 -9.38 14.20
C ILE A 204 2.74 -10.76 14.83
N ASN A 205 1.99 -11.79 14.40
CA ASN A 205 2.18 -13.14 14.92
C ASN A 205 3.46 -13.79 14.34
N LEU A 206 4.59 -13.63 15.03
CA LEU A 206 5.90 -14.17 14.62
C LEU A 206 6.04 -15.69 14.79
N LYS A 207 5.01 -16.40 15.26
CA LYS A 207 4.99 -17.87 15.25
C LYS A 207 4.80 -18.43 13.84
N LYS A 208 4.28 -17.62 12.90
CA LYS A 208 4.11 -18.00 11.49
C LYS A 208 5.38 -17.64 10.73
N LEU A 209 6.01 -18.62 10.08
CA LEU A 209 7.22 -18.40 9.29
C LEU A 209 7.02 -17.32 8.21
N ASP A 210 5.86 -17.32 7.54
CA ASP A 210 5.45 -16.29 6.57
C ASP A 210 5.62 -14.86 7.12
N ASN A 211 5.24 -14.64 8.39
CA ASN A 211 5.35 -13.33 9.02
C ASN A 211 6.79 -12.96 9.36
N VAL A 212 7.62 -13.94 9.72
CA VAL A 212 9.04 -13.74 9.98
C VAL A 212 9.75 -13.33 8.70
N ILE A 213 9.50 -14.03 7.59
CA ILE A 213 10.09 -13.72 6.28
C ILE A 213 9.71 -12.30 5.84
N ILE A 214 8.42 -11.96 5.92
CA ILE A 214 7.92 -10.62 5.56
C ILE A 214 8.52 -9.55 6.48
N LEU A 215 8.67 -9.82 7.78
CA LEU A 215 9.29 -8.89 8.74
C LEU A 215 10.75 -8.60 8.36
N ILE A 216 11.54 -9.63 8.06
CA ILE A 216 12.95 -9.48 7.68
C ILE A 216 13.05 -8.64 6.40
N ALA A 217 12.30 -8.98 5.35
CA ALA A 217 12.28 -8.19 4.12
C ALA A 217 11.86 -6.73 4.39
N GLY A 218 10.91 -6.53 5.29
CA GLY A 218 10.47 -5.20 5.73
C GLY A 218 11.55 -4.36 6.39
N VAL A 219 12.36 -4.96 7.26
CA VAL A 219 13.53 -4.29 7.85
C VAL A 219 14.52 -3.88 6.74
N LEU A 220 14.76 -4.75 5.75
CA LEU A 220 15.66 -4.49 4.62
C LEU A 220 15.15 -3.41 3.64
N THR A 221 13.88 -3.00 3.72
CA THR A 221 13.40 -1.83 2.96
C THR A 221 13.99 -0.51 3.49
N PHE A 222 14.40 -0.49 4.77
CA PHE A 222 14.75 0.74 5.49
C PHE A 222 13.72 1.86 5.27
N SER A 223 12.44 1.51 5.30
CA SER A 223 11.33 2.46 5.11
C SER A 223 10.86 3.01 6.45
N ALA A 224 10.84 4.35 6.61
CA ALA A 224 10.24 4.98 7.78
C ALA A 224 8.79 4.53 8.00
N ALA A 225 8.00 4.40 6.92
CA ALA A 225 6.63 3.95 6.98
C ALA A 225 6.52 2.57 7.64
N PHE A 226 7.39 1.62 7.26
CA PHE A 226 7.37 0.26 7.81
C PHE A 226 7.55 0.27 9.34
N TYR A 227 8.60 0.96 9.82
CA TYR A 227 8.89 1.02 11.26
C TYR A 227 7.80 1.75 12.04
N ILE A 228 7.36 2.92 11.54
CA ILE A 228 6.33 3.73 12.21
C ILE A 228 5.01 2.95 12.32
N LEU A 229 4.59 2.23 11.28
CA LEU A 229 3.35 1.47 11.30
C LEU A 229 3.40 0.26 12.25
N LEU A 230 4.52 -0.49 12.27
CA LEU A 230 4.68 -1.64 13.18
C LEU A 230 4.81 -1.22 14.64
N ILE A 231 5.65 -0.22 14.93
CA ILE A 231 5.82 0.31 16.29
C ILE A 231 4.53 0.96 16.76
N GLY A 232 3.87 1.74 15.90
CA GLY A 232 2.57 2.33 16.17
C GLY A 232 1.52 1.27 16.51
N TYR A 233 1.46 0.16 15.77
CA TYR A 233 0.56 -0.95 16.09
C TYR A 233 0.85 -1.55 17.48
N ALA A 234 2.13 -1.83 17.77
CA ALA A 234 2.54 -2.40 19.04
C ALA A 234 2.22 -1.47 20.21
N ILE A 235 2.51 -0.17 20.08
CA ILE A 235 2.21 0.84 21.10
C ILE A 235 0.70 0.97 21.29
N LEU A 236 -0.11 1.08 20.23
CA LEU A 236 -1.56 1.17 20.36
C LEU A 236 -2.14 -0.05 21.06
N LYS A 237 -1.69 -1.26 20.70
CA LYS A 237 -2.11 -2.50 21.36
C LYS A 237 -1.70 -2.50 22.85
N LEU A 238 -0.51 -1.97 23.16
CA LEU A 238 -0.01 -1.87 24.52
C LEU A 238 -0.78 -0.82 25.33
N VAL A 239 -1.08 0.37 24.78
CA VAL A 239 -1.90 1.40 25.43
C VAL A 239 -3.27 0.86 25.81
N ILE A 240 -3.86 0.03 24.97
CA ILE A 240 -5.19 -0.50 25.22
C ILE A 240 -5.16 -1.66 26.22
N SER A 241 -4.13 -2.52 26.18
CA SER A 241 -4.02 -3.68 27.07
C SER A 241 -3.36 -3.39 28.42
N LYS A 242 -2.42 -2.44 28.46
CA LYS A 242 -1.59 -2.05 29.60
C LYS A 242 -1.31 -0.53 29.54
N PRO A 243 -2.28 0.32 29.91
CA PRO A 243 -2.25 1.75 29.60
C PRO A 243 -1.03 2.49 30.13
N VAL A 244 -0.61 2.22 31.37
CA VAL A 244 0.59 2.87 31.96
C VAL A 244 1.84 2.55 31.15
N LEU A 245 2.08 1.26 30.85
CA LEU A 245 3.23 0.83 30.07
C LEU A 245 3.15 1.32 28.62
N GLY A 246 1.95 1.35 28.03
CA GLY A 246 1.72 1.85 26.68
C GLY A 246 1.96 3.34 26.54
N VAL A 247 1.49 4.16 27.49
CA VAL A 247 1.74 5.60 27.51
C VAL A 247 3.22 5.87 27.74
N PHE A 248 3.87 5.11 28.62
CA PHE A 248 5.32 5.21 28.81
C PHE A 248 6.10 4.84 27.54
N ALA A 249 5.71 3.76 26.85
CA ALA A 249 6.30 3.38 25.56
C ALA A 249 6.08 4.44 24.47
N LEU A 250 4.90 5.06 24.44
CA LEU A 250 4.59 6.18 23.53
C LEU A 250 5.48 7.39 23.84
N PHE A 251 5.65 7.74 25.12
CA PHE A 251 6.53 8.82 25.53
C PHE A 251 7.98 8.55 25.14
N ILE A 252 8.50 7.34 25.40
CA ILE A 252 9.83 6.93 24.94
C ILE A 252 9.94 7.03 23.43
N PHE A 253 8.94 6.54 22.69
CA PHE A 253 8.96 6.59 21.23
C PHE A 253 9.05 8.04 20.72
N ILE A 254 8.20 8.94 21.24
CA ILE A 254 8.23 10.37 20.89
C ILE A 254 9.58 10.99 21.28
N PHE A 255 10.07 10.69 22.48
CA PHE A 255 11.36 11.19 22.97
C PHE A 255 12.53 10.72 22.09
N VAL A 256 12.55 9.45 21.69
CA VAL A 256 13.56 8.91 20.78
C VAL A 256 13.49 9.62 19.43
N ILE A 257 12.30 9.78 18.84
CA ILE A 257 12.15 10.50 17.57
C ILE A 257 12.64 11.96 17.70
N TYR A 258 12.28 12.64 18.79
CA TYR A 258 12.73 14.00 19.07
C TYR A 258 14.25 14.09 19.23
N PHE A 259 14.84 13.18 20.01
CA PHE A 259 16.28 13.11 20.23
C PHE A 259 17.05 12.81 18.95
N LEU A 260 16.61 11.82 18.16
CA LEU A 260 17.18 11.50 16.85
C LEU A 260 17.08 12.69 15.89
N ASN A 261 15.99 13.45 15.94
CA ASN A 261 15.81 14.67 15.14
C ASN A 261 16.85 15.73 15.51
N ASN A 262 17.08 15.97 16.80
CA ASN A 262 18.09 16.92 17.25
C ASN A 262 19.51 16.48 16.88
N LEU A 263 19.81 15.18 17.01
CA LEU A 263 21.11 14.63 16.64
C LEU A 263 21.43 14.80 15.14
N TYR A 264 20.43 14.63 14.27
CA TYR A 264 20.59 14.80 12.81
C TYR A 264 21.09 16.19 12.42
N TYR A 265 20.67 17.23 13.13
CA TYR A 265 21.13 18.60 12.88
C TYR A 265 22.56 18.87 13.36
N SER A 266 23.03 18.11 14.35
CA SER A 266 24.34 18.34 14.97
C SER A 266 25.49 17.62 14.25
N TYR A 267 25.22 16.59 13.44
CA TYR A 267 26.24 15.78 12.78
C TYR A 267 25.78 15.36 11.38
N SER A 268 26.36 15.98 10.34
CA SER A 268 26.07 15.65 8.92
C SER A 268 27.13 14.72 8.32
N ASP A 269 27.50 13.66 9.02
CA ASP A 269 28.43 12.69 8.44
C ASP A 269 27.71 11.74 7.49
N ASN A 270 28.37 11.33 6.40
CA ASN A 270 27.81 10.47 5.35
C ASN A 270 27.58 9.00 5.77
N SER A 271 27.57 8.71 7.07
CA SER A 271 27.44 7.34 7.59
C SER A 271 26.02 6.80 7.40
N ILE A 272 25.91 5.47 7.27
CA ILE A 272 24.63 4.73 7.18
C ILE A 272 23.70 5.10 8.35
N PHE A 273 24.28 5.32 9.53
CA PHE A 273 23.56 5.72 10.74
C PHE A 273 22.80 7.04 10.54
N TRP A 274 23.46 8.07 10.02
CA TRP A 274 22.84 9.38 9.79
C TRP A 274 21.78 9.35 8.68
N ARG A 275 21.94 8.49 7.67
CA ARG A 275 20.93 8.27 6.63
C ARG A 275 19.66 7.62 7.18
N VAL A 276 19.81 6.60 8.04
CA VAL A 276 18.68 5.97 8.73
C VAL A 276 17.95 6.98 9.61
N ILE A 277 18.68 7.83 10.33
CA ILE A 277 18.09 8.91 11.13
C ILE A 277 17.35 9.93 10.25
N GLY A 278 17.95 10.39 9.15
CA GLY A 278 17.33 11.32 8.20
C GLY A 278 16.02 10.78 7.60
N ILE A 279 15.95 9.46 7.34
CA ILE A 279 14.75 8.78 6.87
C ILE A 279 13.68 8.72 7.96
N ILE A 280 14.03 8.29 9.17
CA ILE A 280 13.10 8.18 10.31
C ILE A 280 12.53 9.57 10.68
N THR A 281 13.35 10.61 10.59
CA THR A 281 12.96 11.99 10.90
C THR A 281 12.25 12.70 9.74
N GLY A 282 12.23 12.11 8.54
CA GLY A 282 11.53 12.64 7.36
C GLY A 282 12.19 13.83 6.68
N LYS A 283 13.48 14.10 6.95
CA LYS A 283 14.17 15.36 6.57
C LYS A 283 15.11 15.28 5.38
N GLN A 284 15.14 14.15 4.67
CA GLN A 284 15.99 14.01 3.50
C GLN A 284 15.59 14.96 2.33
N ASN A 285 14.36 15.52 2.33
CA ASN A 285 13.86 16.48 1.32
C ASN A 285 13.31 17.79 1.94
N ASN A 286 14.10 18.48 2.78
CA ASN A 286 13.63 19.67 3.53
C ASN A 286 13.07 20.83 2.67
N ARG A 287 13.50 21.00 1.41
CA ARG A 287 12.97 22.09 0.55
C ARG A 287 11.51 21.89 0.14
N SER A 288 11.10 20.66 -0.17
CA SER A 288 9.70 20.35 -0.49
C SER A 288 8.81 20.39 0.75
N TYR A 289 9.35 20.05 1.93
CA TYR A 289 8.59 19.98 3.19
C TYR A 289 8.06 21.34 3.65
N ASP A 290 8.88 22.38 3.63
CA ASP A 290 8.44 23.72 4.04
C ASP A 290 7.48 24.32 3.02
N THR A 291 7.75 24.09 1.72
CA THR A 291 6.91 24.53 0.63
C THR A 291 5.50 23.93 0.72
N ILE A 292 5.38 22.61 0.93
CA ILE A 292 4.04 21.98 1.02
C ILE A 292 3.28 22.44 2.27
N ASN A 293 3.96 22.73 3.39
CA ASN A 293 3.31 23.25 4.59
C ASN A 293 2.72 24.64 4.38
N ASP A 294 3.48 25.52 3.73
CA ASP A 294 3.02 26.86 3.36
C ASP A 294 1.85 26.78 2.36
N MET A 295 1.93 25.89 1.36
CA MET A 295 0.82 25.64 0.43
C MET A 295 -0.44 25.18 1.17
N VAL A 296 -0.34 24.21 2.08
CA VAL A 296 -1.48 23.77 2.91
C VAL A 296 -2.04 24.94 3.71
N TYR A 297 -1.19 25.72 4.37
CA TYR A 297 -1.64 26.87 5.15
C TYR A 297 -2.41 27.88 4.30
N ARG A 298 -1.88 28.22 3.11
CA ARG A 298 -2.52 29.15 2.17
C ARG A 298 -3.83 28.61 1.63
N THR A 299 -3.89 27.34 1.22
CA THR A 299 -5.13 26.72 0.73
C THR A 299 -6.21 26.79 1.80
N LEU A 300 -5.89 26.43 3.05
CA LEU A 300 -6.85 26.44 4.16
C LEU A 300 -7.35 27.84 4.56
N HIS A 301 -6.57 28.89 4.28
CA HIS A 301 -6.94 30.29 4.57
C HIS A 301 -7.36 31.06 3.32
N SER A 302 -7.75 30.36 2.25
CA SER A 302 -8.22 30.95 0.98
C SER A 302 -9.60 30.41 0.62
N GLU A 303 -10.17 30.89 -0.49
CA GLU A 303 -11.41 30.36 -1.06
C GLU A 303 -11.30 28.88 -1.50
N TYR A 304 -10.08 28.36 -1.66
CA TYR A 304 -9.81 26.98 -2.08
C TYR A 304 -9.86 25.96 -0.93
N TRP A 305 -10.17 26.35 0.31
CA TRP A 305 -10.12 25.45 1.47
C TRP A 305 -11.02 24.20 1.32
N LEU A 306 -12.14 24.31 0.61
CA LEU A 306 -13.12 23.23 0.47
C LEU A 306 -12.82 22.28 -0.70
N PHE A 307 -12.46 22.80 -1.88
CA PHE A 307 -12.29 22.02 -3.11
C PHE A 307 -10.89 22.10 -3.74
N GLY A 308 -9.96 22.80 -3.11
CA GLY A 308 -8.56 22.87 -3.51
C GLY A 308 -8.33 23.58 -4.84
N HIS A 309 -7.11 23.44 -5.35
CA HIS A 309 -6.65 24.08 -6.59
C HIS A 309 -6.83 23.22 -7.85
N GLY A 310 -7.21 21.96 -7.70
CA GLY A 310 -7.33 20.96 -8.76
C GLY A 310 -6.14 19.98 -8.82
N TYR A 311 -6.42 18.81 -9.37
CA TYR A 311 -5.49 17.70 -9.54
C TYR A 311 -4.26 18.10 -10.33
N GLY A 312 -3.10 17.84 -9.74
CA GLY A 312 -1.79 18.11 -10.35
C GLY A 312 -1.29 19.54 -10.11
N TYR A 313 -1.98 20.36 -9.32
CA TYR A 313 -1.48 21.68 -8.91
C TYR A 313 -0.17 21.55 -8.12
N VAL A 314 -0.14 20.72 -7.08
CA VAL A 314 1.10 20.51 -6.30
C VAL A 314 2.22 19.94 -7.15
N GLU A 315 1.95 18.94 -7.99
CA GLU A 315 2.95 18.32 -8.88
C GLU A 315 3.57 19.31 -9.87
N SER A 316 2.85 20.38 -10.23
CA SER A 316 3.38 21.43 -11.10
C SER A 316 4.44 22.30 -10.43
N ILE A 317 4.54 22.23 -9.09
CA ILE A 317 5.42 23.08 -8.28
C ILE A 317 6.49 22.21 -7.58
N ILE A 318 6.07 21.14 -6.90
CA ILE A 318 6.95 20.25 -6.13
C ILE A 318 6.51 18.79 -6.25
N SER A 319 7.45 17.87 -6.01
CA SER A 319 7.14 16.45 -5.81
C SER A 319 6.81 16.19 -4.33
N ASP A 320 5.54 15.85 -4.06
CA ASP A 320 5.08 15.40 -2.74
C ASP A 320 4.08 14.24 -2.91
N LEU A 321 4.22 13.22 -2.07
CA LEU A 321 3.39 12.00 -2.10
C LEU A 321 2.51 11.85 -0.86
N SER A 322 2.45 12.85 0.02
CA SER A 322 1.69 12.79 1.28
C SER A 322 0.25 13.25 1.11
N ILE A 323 -0.56 13.06 2.16
CA ILE A 323 -1.94 13.57 2.20
C ILE A 323 -2.02 15.10 2.03
N LYS A 324 -0.93 15.84 2.33
CA LYS A 324 -0.89 17.30 2.19
C LYS A 324 -1.13 17.72 0.74
N LYS A 325 -0.60 16.95 -0.22
CA LYS A 325 -0.90 17.15 -1.63
C LYS A 325 -2.40 17.11 -1.91
N TYR A 326 -3.11 16.12 -1.37
CA TYR A 326 -4.56 15.99 -1.57
C TYR A 326 -5.34 17.14 -0.93
N ILE A 327 -4.88 17.65 0.22
CA ILE A 327 -5.49 18.82 0.87
C ILE A 327 -5.34 20.06 -0.01
N VAL A 328 -4.17 20.26 -0.63
CA VAL A 328 -3.95 21.40 -1.53
C VAL A 328 -4.71 21.22 -2.85
N ASP A 329 -4.59 20.06 -3.49
CA ASP A 329 -5.21 19.77 -4.79
C ASP A 329 -6.74 19.72 -4.69
N PHE A 330 -7.33 19.20 -3.60
CA PHE A 330 -8.77 18.92 -3.51
C PHE A 330 -9.48 19.55 -2.30
N GLY A 331 -8.77 20.24 -1.42
CA GLY A 331 -9.35 20.81 -0.21
C GLY A 331 -9.81 19.75 0.79
N ILE A 332 -10.35 20.20 1.92
CA ILE A 332 -10.88 19.29 2.97
C ILE A 332 -12.11 18.55 2.47
N GLY A 333 -12.99 19.22 1.72
CA GLY A 333 -14.23 18.66 1.18
C GLY A 333 -13.95 17.58 0.15
N GLY A 334 -13.07 17.84 -0.82
CA GLY A 334 -12.67 16.83 -1.81
C GLY A 334 -12.00 15.62 -1.16
N CYS A 335 -11.09 15.84 -0.20
CA CYS A 335 -10.50 14.75 0.58
C CYS A 335 -11.57 13.91 1.31
N ALA A 336 -12.52 14.55 1.98
CA ALA A 336 -13.59 13.85 2.69
C ALA A 336 -14.45 13.01 1.73
N LEU A 337 -14.81 13.55 0.56
CA LEU A 337 -15.58 12.82 -0.46
C LEU A 337 -14.81 11.62 -1.01
N MET A 338 -13.49 11.72 -1.18
CA MET A 338 -12.65 10.62 -1.65
C MET A 338 -12.53 9.50 -0.61
N PHE A 339 -12.21 9.82 0.64
CA PHE A 339 -11.83 8.82 1.64
C PHE A 339 -12.98 8.32 2.53
N SER A 340 -13.99 9.14 2.79
CA SER A 340 -15.11 8.74 3.68
C SER A 340 -15.91 7.52 3.19
N PRO A 341 -16.14 7.30 1.87
CA PRO A 341 -16.82 6.09 1.41
C PRO A 341 -16.03 4.81 1.73
N ILE A 342 -14.70 4.91 1.82
CA ILE A 342 -13.84 3.78 2.18
C ILE A 342 -13.88 3.54 3.69
N PHE A 343 -13.81 4.60 4.48
CA PHE A 343 -13.76 4.49 5.93
C PHE A 343 -15.08 3.99 6.54
N TYR A 344 -16.23 4.39 5.98
CA TYR A 344 -17.54 4.03 6.55
C TYR A 344 -17.75 2.50 6.69
N PRO A 345 -17.58 1.69 5.63
CA PRO A 345 -17.70 0.22 5.73
C PRO A 345 -16.71 -0.40 6.69
N ILE A 346 -15.47 0.10 6.75
CA ILE A 346 -14.42 -0.45 7.62
C ILE A 346 -14.73 -0.16 9.08
N ILE A 347 -15.13 1.08 9.40
CA ILE A 347 -15.52 1.47 10.77
C ILE A 347 -16.69 0.62 11.24
N LYS A 348 -17.72 0.43 10.40
CA LYS A 348 -18.91 -0.35 10.76
C LYS A 348 -18.57 -1.78 11.14
N GLU A 349 -17.59 -2.39 10.48
CA GLU A 349 -17.32 -3.83 10.62
C GLU A 349 -16.15 -4.14 11.54
N SER A 350 -15.18 -3.23 11.66
CA SER A 350 -14.08 -3.35 12.63
C SER A 350 -14.54 -3.23 14.09
N LYS A 351 -15.72 -2.65 14.38
CA LYS A 351 -16.25 -2.45 15.74
C LYS A 351 -16.22 -3.69 16.65
N LYS A 352 -16.29 -4.88 16.07
CA LYS A 352 -16.43 -6.16 16.81
C LYS A 352 -15.12 -6.68 17.41
N LEU A 353 -13.97 -6.45 16.78
CA LEU A 353 -12.68 -6.89 17.28
C LEU A 353 -11.75 -5.71 17.49
N LEU A 354 -11.17 -5.64 18.70
CA LEU A 354 -10.18 -4.62 19.03
C LEU A 354 -9.01 -4.61 18.05
N ASP A 355 -8.47 -5.79 17.74
CA ASP A 355 -7.36 -5.93 16.81
C ASP A 355 -7.71 -5.46 15.39
N ALA A 356 -8.98 -5.55 14.96
CA ALA A 356 -9.42 -4.99 13.68
C ALA A 356 -9.50 -3.46 13.71
N ARG A 357 -9.94 -2.87 14.82
CA ARG A 357 -9.95 -1.40 15.02
C ARG A 357 -8.54 -0.82 15.01
N ILE A 358 -7.60 -1.46 15.71
CA ILE A 358 -6.20 -1.03 15.72
C ILE A 358 -5.63 -1.16 14.30
N SER A 359 -5.85 -2.28 13.61
CA SER A 359 -5.42 -2.42 12.21
C SER A 359 -6.00 -1.33 11.28
N PHE A 360 -7.26 -0.93 11.49
CA PHE A 360 -7.86 0.19 10.77
C PHE A 360 -7.19 1.54 11.07
N ILE A 361 -6.88 1.84 12.33
CA ILE A 361 -6.14 3.07 12.69
C ILE A 361 -4.77 3.10 12.00
N ILE A 362 -4.05 1.98 12.01
CA ILE A 362 -2.76 1.86 11.32
C ILE A 362 -2.91 2.03 9.80
N PHE A 363 -3.98 1.48 9.21
CA PHE A 363 -4.29 1.71 7.80
C PHE A 363 -4.51 3.20 7.51
N VAL A 364 -5.27 3.92 8.35
CA VAL A 364 -5.46 5.38 8.21
C VAL A 364 -4.13 6.14 8.36
N LEU A 365 -3.26 5.73 9.30
CA LEU A 365 -1.92 6.34 9.43
C LEU A 365 -1.06 6.11 8.19
N SER A 366 -1.22 4.97 7.49
CA SER A 366 -0.47 4.72 6.25
C SER A 366 -0.87 5.69 5.12
N ILE A 367 -2.14 6.12 5.08
CA ILE A 367 -2.66 7.09 4.10
C ILE A 367 -1.97 8.46 4.23
N TYR A 368 -1.51 8.83 5.44
CA TYR A 368 -0.79 10.09 5.64
C TYR A 368 0.45 10.20 4.74
N GLN A 369 1.22 9.12 4.62
CA GLN A 369 2.40 9.07 3.74
C GLN A 369 2.09 8.52 2.34
N ARG A 370 0.97 7.80 2.17
CA ARG A 370 0.58 7.09 0.94
C ARG A 370 -0.92 7.20 0.67
N PRO A 371 -1.40 8.37 0.24
CA PRO A 371 -2.82 8.63 0.01
C PRO A 371 -3.39 7.96 -1.25
N ASN A 372 -2.54 7.52 -2.19
CA ASN A 372 -2.96 6.83 -3.41
C ASN A 372 -3.35 5.36 -3.12
N ILE A 373 -4.45 5.17 -2.39
CA ILE A 373 -4.97 3.85 -2.01
C ILE A 373 -5.95 3.25 -3.04
N PHE A 374 -6.20 3.95 -4.15
CA PHE A 374 -7.15 3.54 -5.19
C PHE A 374 -6.54 2.53 -6.17
N VAL A 375 -5.86 1.52 -5.63
CA VAL A 375 -5.34 0.35 -6.35
C VAL A 375 -5.83 -0.93 -5.68
N LEU A 376 -6.01 -2.01 -6.45
CA LEU A 376 -6.65 -3.24 -5.98
C LEU A 376 -5.98 -3.81 -4.72
N LEU A 377 -4.65 -3.73 -4.60
CA LEU A 377 -3.92 -4.25 -3.45
C LEU A 377 -4.37 -3.64 -2.11
N TYR A 378 -4.65 -2.34 -2.05
CA TYR A 378 -5.17 -1.70 -0.83
C TYR A 378 -6.59 -2.15 -0.51
N PHE A 379 -7.42 -2.44 -1.52
CA PHE A 379 -8.74 -3.03 -1.30
C PHE A 379 -8.65 -4.47 -0.79
N VAL A 380 -7.64 -5.24 -1.20
CA VAL A 380 -7.33 -6.56 -0.59
C VAL A 380 -6.90 -6.41 0.88
N ILE A 381 -6.12 -5.37 1.23
CA ILE A 381 -5.77 -5.06 2.62
C ILE A 381 -7.03 -4.71 3.43
N ILE A 382 -7.90 -3.86 2.87
CA ILE A 382 -9.19 -3.49 3.49
C ILE A 382 -10.04 -4.73 3.76
N THR A 383 -10.11 -5.69 2.83
CA THR A 383 -10.86 -6.93 3.07
C THR A 383 -10.22 -7.79 4.15
N GLY A 384 -8.89 -7.81 4.26
CA GLY A 384 -8.17 -8.44 5.37
C GLY A 384 -8.58 -7.87 6.74
N ILE A 385 -8.69 -6.54 6.86
CA ILE A 385 -9.17 -5.87 8.08
C ILE A 385 -10.65 -6.20 8.33
N TYR A 386 -11.48 -6.12 7.29
CA TYR A 386 -12.93 -6.34 7.32
C TYR A 386 -13.31 -7.77 7.73
N ASN A 387 -12.59 -8.78 7.19
CA ASN A 387 -12.88 -10.19 7.40
C ASN A 387 -12.18 -10.80 8.62
N LYS A 388 -11.34 -10.04 9.32
CA LYS A 388 -10.69 -10.49 10.57
C LYS A 388 -11.69 -11.00 11.62
N ASN A 389 -12.91 -10.46 11.62
CA ASN A 389 -14.01 -10.89 12.50
C ASN A 389 -14.79 -12.12 12.02
N LYS A 390 -14.64 -12.52 10.74
CA LYS A 390 -15.52 -13.50 10.10
C LYS A 390 -14.83 -14.82 9.82
N ILE A 391 -13.50 -14.86 9.98
CA ILE A 391 -12.67 -15.95 9.52
C ILE A 391 -11.60 -16.20 10.57
N CYS A 392 -11.79 -17.24 11.38
CA CYS A 392 -10.65 -18.01 11.85
C CYS A 392 -9.98 -18.56 10.59
N ILE A 393 -8.91 -17.90 10.12
CA ILE A 393 -8.11 -18.40 9.00
C ILE A 393 -7.37 -19.63 9.52
N ASP A 394 -8.04 -20.78 9.49
CA ASP A 394 -7.36 -22.07 9.65
C ASP A 394 -6.66 -22.36 8.32
N TYR A 395 -5.32 -22.37 8.37
CA TYR A 395 -4.41 -22.56 7.24
C TYR A 395 -4.58 -23.91 6.51
N LYS A 396 -5.51 -24.76 6.99
CA LYS A 396 -5.94 -26.00 6.34
C LYS A 396 -7.06 -25.83 5.30
N GLY A 397 -7.48 -24.60 4.99
CA GLY A 397 -8.50 -24.37 3.95
C GLY A 397 -9.93 -24.73 4.37
N ILE A 398 -10.19 -24.85 5.67
CA ILE A 398 -11.52 -25.16 6.21
C ILE A 398 -12.10 -23.89 6.83
N TYR A 399 -13.11 -23.33 6.17
CA TYR A 399 -13.96 -22.28 6.73
C TYR A 399 -14.74 -22.82 7.92
N LYS A 400 -14.30 -22.54 9.15
CA LYS A 400 -15.19 -22.61 10.31
C LYS A 400 -15.88 -21.27 10.48
N LYS A 401 -17.20 -21.26 10.21
CA LYS A 401 -18.11 -20.19 10.61
C LYS A 401 -18.12 -20.17 12.14
N GLU A 402 -17.74 -19.05 12.77
CA GLU A 402 -17.95 -18.89 14.21
C GLU A 402 -19.45 -19.00 14.52
N ARG A 403 -19.78 -19.76 15.57
CA ARG A 403 -21.13 -19.86 16.12
C ARG A 403 -21.52 -18.49 16.67
N ASN A 404 -22.79 -18.14 16.41
CA ASN A 404 -23.46 -16.88 16.78
C ASN A 404 -23.09 -16.31 18.14
#